data_AF-A0A838WQ21-F1
#
_entry.id   AF-A0A838WQ21-F1
#
_cell.length_a   1.000
_cell.length_b   1.000
_cell.length_c   1.000
_cell.angle_alpha   90.00
_cell.angle_beta   90.00
_cell.angle_gamma   90.00
#
_symmetry.space_group_name_H-M   'P 1'
#
loop_
_entity.id
_entity.type
_entity.pdbx_description
1 polymer ?
#
loop_
_entity_poly.entity_id
_entity_poly.type
_entity_poly.pdbx_seq_one_letter_code
_entity_poly.pdbx_strand_id
1 'polypeptide(L)'
;NEAAHQIGVRMSMGKTGVCWDNAMAESFWASLKVEYFYRHAFATRAEVYDGVSEWIEVFYNRYRRHSAIGFLSPVAYEISLDQPTAALVAA
;
A
#
# COMPACT_ATOMS: atom_id res chain seq x y z
N ASN A 1 -0.63 -0.72 -22.77
CA ASN A 1 -1.99 -0.13 -22.85
C ASN A 1 -3.03 -1.13 -23.30
N GLU A 2 -2.72 -1.98 -24.28
CA GLU A 2 -3.66 -2.97 -24.81
C GLU A 2 -4.27 -3.88 -23.73
N ALA A 3 -3.45 -4.39 -22.80
CA ALA A 3 -3.93 -5.20 -21.68
C ALA A 3 -4.96 -4.47 -20.79
N ALA A 4 -4.75 -3.18 -20.48
CA ALA A 4 -5.68 -2.39 -19.68
C ALA A 4 -7.02 -2.16 -20.42
N HIS A 5 -6.95 -1.95 -21.74
CA HIS A 5 -8.14 -1.81 -22.59
C HIS A 5 -8.95 -3.11 -22.64
N GLN A 6 -8.29 -4.27 -22.71
CA GLN A 6 -8.94 -5.58 -22.75
C GLN A 6 -9.76 -5.87 -21.48
N ILE A 7 -9.32 -5.36 -20.32
CA ILE A 7 -10.02 -5.55 -19.03
C ILE A 7 -10.88 -4.34 -18.62
N GLY A 8 -11.06 -3.36 -19.52
CA GLY A 8 -11.88 -2.16 -19.24
C GLY A 8 -11.32 -1.22 -18.18
N VAL A 9 -10.01 -1.31 -17.86
CA VAL A 9 -9.36 -0.45 -16.88
C VAL A 9 -8.83 0.81 -17.55
N ARG A 10 -9.27 1.97 -17.04
CA ARG A 10 -8.69 3.25 -17.42
C ARG A 10 -7.35 3.43 -16.71
N MET A 11 -6.27 3.51 -17.48
CA MET A 11 -4.96 3.78 -16.91
C MET A 11 -4.89 5.20 -16.33
N SER A 12 -4.26 5.34 -15.17
CA SER A 12 -3.90 6.63 -14.61
C SER A 12 -2.63 7.13 -15.31
N MET A 13 -2.78 8.11 -16.19
CA MET A 13 -1.65 8.83 -16.80
C MET A 13 -1.72 10.27 -16.30
N GLY A 14 -0.88 10.63 -15.33
CA GLY A 14 -0.77 12.00 -14.86
C GLY A 14 -0.34 12.96 -15.97
N LYS A 15 -0.58 14.26 -15.76
CA LYS A 15 -0.06 15.30 -16.65
C LYS A 15 1.46 15.32 -16.55
N THR A 16 2.17 15.45 -17.67
CA THR A 16 3.62 15.61 -17.68
C THR A 16 4.06 16.73 -16.73
N GLY A 17 4.98 16.42 -15.82
CA GLY A 17 5.48 17.36 -14.80
C GLY A 17 4.63 17.45 -13.52
N VAL A 18 3.61 16.59 -13.35
CA VAL A 18 2.79 16.50 -12.14
C VAL A 18 3.01 15.13 -11.51
N CYS A 19 3.52 15.07 -10.27
CA CYS A 19 3.91 13.82 -9.60
C CYS A 19 2.88 13.27 -8.60
N TRP A 20 1.72 13.91 -8.46
CA TRP A 20 0.73 13.56 -7.43
C TRP A 20 0.23 12.13 -7.53
N ASP A 21 0.12 11.59 -8.75
CA ASP A 21 -0.29 10.22 -9.00
C ASP A 21 0.75 9.20 -8.52
N ASN A 22 2.05 9.54 -8.60
CA ASN A 22 3.13 8.67 -8.14
C ASN A 22 3.50 8.88 -6.66
N ALA A 23 3.18 10.05 -6.08
CA ALA A 23 3.62 10.43 -4.72
C ALA A 23 3.23 9.40 -3.65
N MET A 24 2.06 8.76 -3.77
CA MET A 24 1.64 7.70 -2.85
C MET A 24 2.49 6.44 -2.97
N ALA A 25 2.79 6.01 -4.21
CA ALA A 25 3.65 4.87 -4.47
C ALA A 25 5.08 5.14 -3.98
N GLU A 26 5.62 6.34 -4.23
CA GLU A 26 6.95 6.74 -3.73
C GLU A 26 7.03 6.68 -2.20
N SER A 27 6.00 7.18 -1.51
CA SER A 27 5.93 7.16 -0.05
C SER A 27 5.90 5.73 0.51
N PHE A 28 5.16 4.83 -0.16
CA PHE A 28 5.16 3.40 0.16
C PHE A 28 6.55 2.79 0.01
N TRP A 29 7.20 2.98 -1.15
CA TRP A 29 8.52 2.41 -1.43
C TRP A 29 9.61 2.97 -0.51
N ALA A 30 9.52 4.25 -0.13
CA ALA A 30 10.40 4.85 0.86
C ALA A 30 10.25 4.14 2.22
N SER A 31 9.01 3.89 2.66
CA SER A 31 8.72 3.20 3.92
C SER A 31 9.28 1.77 3.94
N LEU A 32 9.01 0.97 2.90
CA LEU A 32 9.54 -0.39 2.77
C LEU A 32 11.08 -0.40 2.87
N LYS A 33 11.72 0.51 2.16
CA LYS A 33 13.18 0.53 2.10
C LYS A 33 13.81 0.85 3.45
N VAL A 34 13.29 1.85 4.14
CA VAL A 34 13.82 2.31 5.43
C VAL A 34 13.46 1.35 6.56
N GLU A 35 12.21 0.89 6.62
CA GLU A 35 11.71 0.08 7.73
C GLU A 35 12.14 -1.38 7.64
N TYR A 36 12.36 -1.90 6.42
CA TYR A 36 12.66 -3.31 6.18
C TYR A 36 13.90 -3.50 5.32
N PHE A 37 13.88 -3.12 4.04
CA PHE A 37 14.87 -3.59 3.06
C PHE A 37 16.32 -3.29 3.48
N TYR A 38 16.62 -2.06 3.91
CA TYR A 38 17.98 -1.67 4.31
C TYR A 38 18.43 -2.25 5.66
N ARG A 39 17.52 -2.86 6.42
CA ARG A 39 17.81 -3.46 7.72
C ARG A 39 18.06 -4.96 7.64
N HIS A 40 17.96 -5.55 6.46
CA HIS A 40 18.12 -6.98 6.22
C HIS A 40 19.22 -7.22 5.18
N ALA A 41 19.98 -8.30 5.38
CA ALA A 41 20.90 -8.83 4.38
C ALA A 41 20.26 -10.07 3.76
N PHE A 42 20.30 -10.15 2.43
CA PHE A 42 19.73 -11.26 1.68
C PHE A 42 20.86 -11.96 0.92
N ALA A 43 20.93 -13.29 1.03
CA ALA A 43 21.88 -14.11 0.29
C ALA A 43 21.34 -14.49 -1.08
N THR A 44 20.01 -14.62 -1.21
CA THR A 44 19.38 -15.03 -2.46
C THR A 44 18.22 -14.11 -2.86
N ARG A 45 17.89 -14.14 -4.15
CA ARG A 45 16.72 -13.42 -4.67
C ARG A 45 15.40 -13.98 -4.10
N ALA A 46 15.33 -15.28 -3.80
CA ALA A 46 14.15 -15.90 -3.20
C ALA A 46 13.87 -15.31 -1.80
N GLU A 47 14.91 -15.14 -0.98
CA GLU A 47 14.77 -14.51 0.35
C GLU A 47 14.27 -13.06 0.26
N VAL A 48 14.69 -12.30 -0.76
CA VAL A 48 14.16 -10.96 -1.01
C VAL A 48 12.66 -11.02 -1.32
N TYR A 49 12.24 -11.94 -2.20
CA TYR A 49 10.83 -12.08 -2.55
C TYR A 49 9.99 -12.46 -1.35
N ASP A 50 10.40 -13.46 -0.58
CA ASP A 50 9.65 -13.93 0.59
C ASP A 50 9.58 -12.83 1.65
N GLY A 51 10.72 -12.21 1.98
CA GLY A 51 10.79 -11.16 2.99
C GLY A 51 10.01 -9.90 2.64
N VAL A 52 10.11 -9.43 1.39
CA VAL A 52 9.35 -8.26 0.93
C VAL A 52 7.85 -8.60 0.87
N SER A 53 7.47 -9.78 0.39
CA SER A 53 6.06 -10.18 0.34
C SER A 53 5.46 -10.29 1.75
N GLU A 54 6.19 -10.88 2.69
CA GLU A 54 5.78 -10.94 4.10
C GLU A 54 5.64 -9.54 4.70
N TRP A 55 6.61 -8.66 4.47
CA TRP A 55 6.53 -7.29 4.96
C TRP A 55 5.32 -6.54 4.39
N ILE A 56 4.98 -6.73 3.11
CA ILE A 56 3.83 -6.07 2.49
C ILE A 56 2.52 -6.67 3.01
N GLU A 57 2.33 -7.98 2.88
CA GLU A 57 1.04 -8.65 3.10
C GLU A 57 0.70 -8.84 4.58
N VAL A 58 1.71 -9.13 5.39
CA VAL A 58 1.52 -9.38 6.82
C VAL A 58 1.69 -8.08 7.57
N PHE A 59 2.85 -7.44 7.48
CA PHE A 59 3.13 -6.27 8.32
C PHE A 59 2.43 -4.99 7.84
N TYR A 60 2.73 -4.51 6.63
CA TYR A 60 2.25 -3.22 6.13
C TYR A 60 0.72 -3.19 6.00
N ASN A 61 0.15 -4.15 5.28
CA ASN A 61 -1.29 -4.17 4.99
C ASN A 61 -2.15 -4.45 6.22
N ARG A 62 -1.72 -5.34 7.13
CA ARG A 62 -2.57 -5.81 8.24
C ARG A 62 -2.23 -5.21 9.60
N TYR A 63 -0.98 -4.83 9.87
CA TYR A 63 -0.54 -4.40 11.21
C TYR A 63 -0.02 -2.96 11.30
N ARG A 64 0.62 -2.42 10.25
CA ARG A 64 1.20 -1.08 10.29
C ARG A 64 0.09 -0.03 10.42
N ARG A 65 0.16 0.82 11.43
CA ARG A 65 -0.83 1.86 11.68
C ARG A 65 -0.43 3.18 11.04
N HIS A 66 -1.39 3.87 10.43
CA HIS A 66 -1.15 5.12 9.70
C HIS A 66 -1.97 6.26 10.31
N SER A 67 -1.31 7.35 10.73
CA SER A 67 -1.98 8.49 11.37
C SER A 67 -3.01 9.17 10.46
N ALA A 68 -2.77 9.20 9.14
CA ALA A 68 -3.67 9.78 8.15
C ALA A 68 -5.03 9.07 8.05
N ILE A 69 -5.12 7.81 8.48
CA ILE A 69 -6.35 6.98 8.45
C ILE A 69 -6.78 6.57 9.86
N GLY A 70 -6.62 7.47 10.83
CA GLY A 70 -7.10 7.26 12.21
C GLY A 70 -6.34 6.18 12.97
N PHE A 71 -5.05 5.97 12.65
CA PHE A 71 -4.22 4.90 13.23
C PHE A 71 -4.74 3.48 12.97
N LEU A 72 -5.51 3.29 11.90
CA LEU A 72 -5.87 1.98 11.39
C LEU A 72 -4.75 1.41 10.50
N SER A 73 -4.75 0.09 10.31
CA SER A 73 -3.98 -0.53 9.24
C SER A 73 -4.72 -0.39 7.90
N PRO A 74 -4.02 -0.46 6.75
CA PRO A 74 -4.66 -0.35 5.44
C PRO A 74 -5.86 -1.28 5.27
N VAL A 75 -5.72 -2.56 5.63
CA VAL A 75 -6.84 -3.53 5.54
C VAL A 75 -7.99 -3.16 6.48
N ALA A 76 -7.70 -2.74 7.72
CA ALA A 76 -8.74 -2.34 8.65
C ALA A 76 -9.49 -1.09 8.17
N TYR A 77 -8.77 -0.15 7.54
CA TYR A 77 -9.36 1.03 6.95
C TYR A 77 -10.28 0.68 5.78
N GLU A 78 -9.83 -0.14 4.82
CA GLU A 78 -10.67 -0.61 3.71
C GLU A 78 -11.93 -1.32 4.21
N ILE A 79 -11.80 -2.22 5.19
CA ILE A 79 -12.96 -2.90 5.82
C ILE A 79 -13.92 -1.89 6.46
N SER A 80 -13.40 -0.81 7.04
CA SER A 80 -14.25 0.23 7.65
C SER A 80 -15.05 1.05 6.64
N LEU A 81 -14.57 1.16 5.38
CA LEU A 81 -15.29 1.85 4.30
C LEU A 81 -16.50 1.04 3.80
N ASP A 82 -16.42 -0.28 3.88
CA ASP A 82 -17.51 -1.19 3.50
C ASP A 82 -18.60 -1.31 4.58
N GLN A 83 -18.37 -0.80 5.79
CA GLN A 83 -19.40 -0.73 6.82
C GLN A 83 -20.29 0.50 6.61
N PRO A 84 -21.63 0.37 6.58
CA PRO A 84 -22.51 1.54 6.53
C PRO A 84 -22.22 2.43 7.74
N THR A 85 -22.01 3.73 7.49
CA THR A 85 -21.55 4.79 8.41
C THR A 85 -22.36 4.92 9.73
N ALA A 86 -23.43 4.16 9.91
CA ALA A 86 -24.32 4.19 11.06
C ALA A 86 -23.69 3.71 12.38
N ALA A 87 -22.56 2.97 12.36
CA ALA A 87 -21.98 2.41 13.58
C ALA A 87 -20.98 3.34 14.32
N LEU A 88 -20.51 4.43 13.70
CA LEU A 88 -19.44 5.25 14.28
C LEU A 88 -19.93 6.42 15.17
N VAL A 89 -21.23 6.63 15.31
CA VAL A 89 -21.82 7.73 16.12
C VAL A 89 -22.38 7.24 17.47
N ALA A 90 -22.26 5.94 17.78
CA ALA A 90 -22.95 5.32 18.93
C ALA A 90 -22.02 4.74 20.02
N ALA A 91 -20.78 5.22 20.15
CA ALA A 91 -19.89 4.82 21.25
C ALA A 91 -19.28 6.03 21.96
#